data_AF-A0A936TAE3-F1
#
_entry.id   AF-A0A936TAE3-F1
#
_cell.length_a   1.000
_cell.length_b   1.000
_cell.length_c   1.000
_cell.angle_alpha   90.00
_cell.angle_beta   90.00
_cell.angle_gamma   90.00
#
_symmetry.space_group_name_H-M   'P 1'
#
loop_
_entity.id
_entity.type
_entity.pdbx_description
1 polymer ?
#
loop_
_entity_poly.entity_id
_entity_poly.type
_entity_poly.pdbx_seq_one_letter_code
_entity_poly.pdbx_strand_id
1 'polypeptide(L)' 'MLDPGNGNPKKEIVFEHPIILPTNAIKEELRAFHNSVSLNKSATVSIDDSILVMSIASEIEEFIKD' A
#
# COMPACT_ATOMS: atom_id res chain seq x y z
N MET A 1 24.58 -16.69 -0.63
CA MET A 1 25.99 -16.61 -0.20
C MET A 1 26.80 -16.03 -1.35
N LEU A 2 27.40 -14.86 -1.15
CA LEU A 2 28.26 -14.20 -2.14
C LEU A 2 29.72 -14.61 -1.89
N ASP A 3 30.42 -15.01 -2.96
CA ASP A 3 31.87 -15.19 -2.95
C ASP A 3 32.53 -13.92 -3.53
N PRO A 4 33.16 -13.08 -2.69
CA PRO A 4 33.79 -11.85 -3.15
C PRO A 4 35.16 -12.06 -3.83
N GLY A 5 35.66 -13.30 -3.96
CA GLY A 5 36.96 -13.61 -4.55
C GLY A 5 38.16 -13.22 -3.68
N ASN A 6 39.38 -13.42 -4.20
CA ASN A 6 40.67 -13.09 -3.56
C ASN A 6 40.92 -13.74 -2.18
N GLY A 7 40.35 -14.91 -1.91
CA GLY A 7 40.50 -15.59 -0.61
C GLY A 7 39.75 -14.89 0.54
N ASN A 8 38.91 -13.90 0.22
CA ASN A 8 38.08 -13.24 1.22
C ASN A 8 36.97 -14.18 1.72
N PRO A 9 36.58 -14.08 2.99
CA PRO A 9 35.51 -14.91 3.54
C PRO A 9 34.20 -14.66 2.81
N LYS A 10 33.49 -15.77 2.54
CA LYS A 10 32.15 -15.77 1.94
C LYS A 10 31.22 -14.90 2.78
N LYS A 11 30.47 -14.02 2.12
CA LYS A 11 29.51 -13.13 2.78
C LYS A 11 28.11 -13.68 2.60
N GLU A 12 27.34 -13.69 3.68
CA GLU A 12 25.92 -13.96 3.63
C GLU A 12 25.17 -12.64 3.36
N ILE A 13 24.19 -12.67 2.45
CA ILE A 13 23.23 -11.57 2.34
C ILE A 13 22.09 -11.94 3.27
N VAL A 14 21.98 -11.22 4.39
CA VAL A 14 20.87 -11.35 5.32
C VAL A 14 19.78 -10.38 4.88
N PHE A 15 18.61 -10.91 4.52
CA PHE A 15 17.43 -10.10 4.25
C PHE A 15 16.59 -10.03 5.53
N GLU A 16 16.70 -8.92 6.25
CA GLU A 16 15.75 -8.60 7.31
C GLU A 16 14.41 -8.23 6.67
N HIS A 17 13.39 -9.04 6.93
CA HIS A 17 12.03 -8.75 6.48
C HIS A 17 11.38 -7.77 7.46
N PRO A 18 10.55 -6.82 6.99
CA PRO A 18 9.83 -5.94 7.88
C PRO A 18 8.86 -6.76 8.76
N ILE A 19 8.80 -6.42 10.05
CA ILE A 19 7.82 -6.99 10.97
C ILE A 19 6.45 -6.41 10.61
N ILE A 20 5.53 -7.26 10.16
CA ILE A 20 4.14 -6.85 9.91
C ILE A 20 3.33 -7.07 11.18
N LEU A 21 2.96 -5.97 11.84
CA LEU A 21 2.08 -6.03 13.00
C LEU A 21 0.61 -6.11 12.56
N PRO A 22 -0.22 -6.91 13.24
CA PRO A 22 -1.64 -6.94 12.95
C PRO A 22 -2.24 -5.57 13.26
N THR A 23 -2.88 -4.96 12.26
CA THR A 23 -3.59 -3.69 12.40
C THR A 23 -4.99 -3.80 11.83
N ASN A 24 -5.92 -2.99 12.35
CA ASN A 24 -7.27 -2.91 11.84
C ASN A 24 -7.32 -1.81 10.77
N ALA A 25 -7.41 -2.21 9.50
CA ALA A 25 -7.42 -1.28 8.37
C ALA A 25 -8.54 -0.24 8.46
N ILE A 26 -9.75 -0.61 8.89
CA ILE A 26 -10.88 0.31 9.05
C ILE A 26 -10.56 1.36 10.13
N LYS A 27 -9.98 0.92 11.25
CA LYS A 27 -9.58 1.83 12.34
C LYS A 27 -8.50 2.82 11.88
N GLU A 28 -7.53 2.35 11.09
CA GLU A 28 -6.48 3.22 10.55
C GLU A 28 -7.03 4.22 9.52
N GLU A 29 -7.98 3.81 8.68
CA GLU A 29 -8.65 4.72 7.73
C GLU A 29 -9.44 5.81 8.46
N LEU A 30 -10.23 5.44 9.48
CA LEU A 30 -10.97 6.42 10.28
C LEU A 30 -10.04 7.40 11.01
N ARG A 31 -8.87 6.93 11.48
CA ARG A 31 -7.84 7.80 12.06
C ARG A 31 -7.24 8.74 11.02
N ALA A 32 -6.91 8.23 9.83
CA ALA A 32 -6.37 9.02 8.74
C ALA A 32 -7.37 10.12 8.33
N PHE A 33 -8.65 9.79 8.22
CA PHE A 33 -9.72 10.74 7.93
C PHE A 33 -9.93 11.78 9.04
N HIS A 34 -9.94 11.36 10.31
CA HIS A 34 -9.98 12.31 11.43
C HIS A 34 -8.81 13.31 11.37
N ASN A 35 -7.62 12.82 11.06
CA ASN A 35 -6.42 13.64 10.99
C ASN A 35 -6.45 14.60 9.80
N SER A 36 -7.00 14.21 8.66
CA SER A 36 -7.14 15.10 7.50
C SER A 36 -8.03 16.30 7.84
N VAL A 37 -9.17 16.05 8.50
CA VAL A 37 -10.05 17.11 9.00
C VAL A 37 -9.35 17.99 10.04
N SER A 38 -8.75 17.37 11.07
CA SER A 38 -8.15 18.10 12.19
C SER A 38 -6.95 18.95 11.80
N LEU A 39 -6.20 18.52 10.78
CA LEU A 39 -4.98 19.19 10.31
C LEU A 39 -5.19 19.99 9.03
N ASN A 40 -6.44 20.11 8.56
CA ASN A 40 -6.80 20.73 7.28
C ASN A 40 -5.93 20.23 6.11
N LYS A 41 -5.71 18.91 6.07
CA LYS A 41 -5.01 18.21 5.00
C LYS A 41 -6.04 17.55 4.09
N SER A 42 -5.68 17.33 2.83
CA SER A 42 -6.46 16.50 1.93
C SER A 42 -6.64 15.10 2.53
N ALA A 43 -7.83 14.52 2.36
CA ALA A 43 -8.05 13.12 2.67
C ALA A 43 -7.18 12.22 1.78
N THR A 44 -6.81 11.05 2.29
CA THR A 44 -6.00 10.07 1.57
C THR A 44 -6.64 9.65 0.25
N VAL A 45 -7.97 9.57 0.22
CA VAL A 45 -8.78 9.29 -0.96
C VAL A 45 -9.68 10.49 -1.21
N SER A 46 -9.62 11.05 -2.41
CA SER A 46 -10.44 12.19 -2.80
C SER A 46 -11.80 11.76 -3.35
N ILE A 47 -12.70 12.73 -3.51
CA ILE A 47 -13.98 12.49 -4.18
C ILE A 47 -13.81 12.17 -5.67
N ASP A 48 -12.82 12.77 -6.31
CA ASP A 48 -12.53 12.55 -7.74
C ASP A 48 -12.04 11.12 -7.98
N ASP A 49 -11.20 10.60 -7.08
CA ASP A 49 -10.78 9.18 -7.11
C ASP A 49 -11.99 8.25 -7.01
N SER A 50 -12.96 8.58 -6.16
CA SER A 50 -14.17 7.77 -5.97
C SER A 50 -15.03 7.76 -7.24
N ILE A 51 -15.19 8.90 -7.91
CA ILE A 51 -15.91 9.01 -9.18
C ILE A 51 -15.24 8.17 -10.26
N LEU A 52 -13.92 8.28 -10.39
CA LEU A 52 -13.14 7.53 -11.37
C LEU A 52 -13.24 6.02 -11.13
N VAL A 53 -13.08 5.57 -9.89
CA VAL A 53 -13.19 4.15 -9.52
C VAL A 53 -14.58 3.61 -9.83
N MET A 54 -15.63 4.38 -9.57
CA MET A 54 -17.00 3.96 -9.91
C MET A 54 -17.19 3.79 -11.42
N SER A 55 -16.69 4.73 -12.24
CA SER A 55 -16.74 4.61 -13.71
C SER A 55 -16.04 3.34 -14.20
N ILE A 56 -14.81 3.13 -13.75
CA ILE A 56 -14.00 1.96 -14.14
C ILE A 56 -14.67 0.67 -13.67
N ALA A 57 -15.22 0.64 -12.46
CA ALA A 57 -15.92 -0.53 -11.94
C ALA A 57 -17.15 -0.88 -12.81
N SER A 58 -17.91 0.12 -13.25
CA SER A 58 -19.03 -0.07 -14.18
C SER A 58 -18.57 -0.60 -15.55
N GLU A 59 -17.49 -0.05 -16.12
CA GLU A 59 -16.92 -0.54 -17.38
C GLU A 59 -16.46 -2.01 -17.29
N ILE A 60 -15.82 -2.39 -16.19
CA ILE A 60 -15.41 -3.77 -15.92
C ILE A 60 -16.65 -4.68 -15.78
N GLU A 61 -17.69 -4.21 -15.09
CA GLU A 61 -18.93 -4.98 -14.93
C GLU A 61 -19.60 -5.25 -16.28
N GLU A 62 -19.60 -4.28 -17.20
CA GLU A 62 -20.07 -4.48 -18.57
C GLU A 62 -19.21 -5.50 -19.32
N PHE A 63 -17.88 -5.41 -19.22
CA PHE A 63 -16.96 -6.34 -19.86
C PHE A 63 -17.11 -7.80 -19.36
N ILE A 64 -17.41 -8.00 -18.08
CA ILE A 64 -17.58 -9.34 -17.48
C ILE A 64 -18.93 -9.97 -17.84
N LYS A 65 -19.92 -9.18 -18.27
CA LYS A 65 -21.27 -9.69 -18.59
C LYS A 65 -21.34 -10.40 -19.95
N ASP A 66 -20.32 -10.28 -20.80
CA ASP A 66 -20.15 -10.96 -22.09
C ASP A 66 -19.25 -12.22 -21.96
#